data_AF-A0A5C6PA31-F1
#
_entry.id   AF-A0A5C6PA31-F1
#
_cell.length_a   1.000
_cell.length_b   1.000
_cell.length_c   1.000
_cell.angle_alpha   90.00
_cell.angle_beta   90.00
_cell.angle_gamma   90.00
#
_symmetry.space_group_name_H-M   'P 1'
#
loop_
_entity.id
_entity.type
_entity.pdbx_description
1 polymer ?
#
loop_
_entity_poly.entity_id
_entity_poly.type
_entity_poly.pdbx_seq_one_letter_code
_entity_poly.pdbx_strand_id
1 'polypeptide(L)'
;MGDKMEAKNHEDTATYEKLKRDPTSSYKKKVVDLLQKLEKDKAIDRPQYYRLYPGETIPCIYGLPKIHKPGTPLRPIVSSINSVTYNISKYLDTMTWMTENLHRLPGLWFGLC
;
A
#
# COMPACT_ATOMS: atom_id res chain seq x y z
N MET A 1 -5.28 24.88 21.44
CA MET A 1 -4.18 25.11 20.49
C MET A 1 -3.48 23.78 20.26
N GLY A 2 -3.77 23.12 19.13
CA GLY A 2 -3.05 21.91 18.76
C GLY A 2 -1.74 22.32 18.12
N ASP A 3 -0.64 22.19 18.87
CA ASP A 3 0.69 22.45 18.34
C ASP A 3 0.93 21.50 17.17
N LYS A 4 0.91 22.04 15.95
CA LYS A 4 1.44 21.37 14.77
C LYS A 4 2.91 21.15 15.10
N MET A 5 3.27 19.93 15.50
CA MET A 5 4.66 19.52 15.61
C MET A 5 5.27 19.58 14.22
N GLU A 6 5.92 20.71 13.96
CA GLU A 6 6.70 20.98 12.77
C GLU A 6 7.75 19.88 12.61
N ALA A 7 7.73 19.22 11.45
CA ALA A 7 8.63 18.13 11.12
C ALA A 7 10.08 18.66 11.09
N LYS A 8 10.77 18.51 12.21
CA LYS A 8 12.15 18.96 12.40
C LYS A 8 13.09 18.11 11.52
N ASN A 9 13.62 18.75 10.48
CA ASN A 9 14.83 18.44 9.70
C ASN A 9 15.11 16.97 9.34
N HIS A 10 14.70 16.58 8.12
CA HIS A 10 15.19 15.39 7.43
C HIS A 10 16.52 15.68 6.70
N GLU A 11 17.60 15.88 7.46
CA GLU A 11 18.97 15.95 6.91
C GLU A 11 19.77 14.67 7.19
N ASP A 12 19.07 13.56 7.46
CA ASP A 12 19.70 12.25 7.60
C ASP A 12 20.13 11.70 6.23
N THR A 13 21.33 12.08 5.82
CA THR A 13 21.99 11.59 4.60
C THR A 13 22.62 10.21 4.77
N ALA A 14 22.67 9.66 5.99
CA ALA A 14 23.14 8.31 6.25
C ALA A 14 22.07 7.26 5.91
N THR A 15 20.78 7.59 6.15
CA THR A 15 19.66 6.68 5.91
C THR A 15 18.86 7.02 4.64
N TYR A 16 18.78 8.29 4.24
CA TYR A 16 17.94 8.73 3.11
C TYR A 16 18.74 9.48 2.04
N GLU A 17 18.36 9.28 0.78
CA GLU A 17 18.90 10.04 -0.34
C GLU A 17 17.85 10.93 -1.00
N LYS A 18 18.29 12.09 -1.50
CA LYS A 18 17.42 13.00 -2.24
C LYS A 18 17.14 12.44 -3.64
N LEU A 19 15.87 12.29 -3.97
CA LEU A 19 15.46 11.91 -5.32
C LEU A 19 15.63 13.09 -6.29
N LYS A 20 16.17 12.79 -7.48
CA LYS A 20 16.33 13.78 -8.57
C LYS A 20 15.01 14.15 -9.25
N ARG A 21 14.03 13.23 -9.26
CA ARG A 21 12.71 13.39 -9.87
C ARG A 21 11.69 12.51 -9.17
N ASP A 22 10.43 12.89 -9.21
CA ASP A 22 9.34 12.05 -8.73
C ASP A 22 9.16 10.81 -9.64
N PRO A 23 9.31 9.57 -9.13
CA PRO A 23 9.13 8.36 -9.90
C PRO A 23 7.65 7.90 -9.98
N THR A 24 6.72 8.56 -9.30
CA THR A 24 5.31 8.12 -9.14
C THR A 24 4.63 7.84 -10.47
N SER A 25 4.78 8.74 -11.46
CA SER A 25 4.21 8.57 -12.79
C SER A 25 4.75 7.33 -13.53
N SER A 26 6.05 7.04 -13.35
CA SER A 26 6.69 5.85 -13.92
C SER A 26 6.13 4.58 -13.30
N TYR A 27 5.88 4.56 -12.00
CA TYR A 27 5.29 3.40 -11.33
C TYR A 27 3.83 3.22 -11.72
N LYS A 28 3.05 4.31 -11.78
CA LYS A 28 1.66 4.28 -12.23
C LYS A 28 1.56 3.68 -13.63
N LYS A 29 2.41 4.12 -14.55
CA LYS A 29 2.47 3.58 -15.91
C LYS A 29 2.72 2.06 -15.92
N LYS A 30 3.74 1.59 -15.19
CA LYS A 30 4.03 0.14 -15.09
C LYS A 30 2.84 -0.66 -14.58
N VAL A 31 2.14 -0.14 -13.57
CA VAL A 31 0.95 -0.82 -13.02
C VAL A 31 -0.18 -0.86 -14.05
N VAL A 32 -0.47 0.25 -14.73
CA VAL A 32 -1.50 0.29 -15.78
C VAL A 32 -1.16 -0.66 -16.92
N ASP A 33 0.09 -0.67 -17.38
CA ASP A 33 0.56 -1.56 -18.45
C ASP A 33 0.36 -3.04 -18.09
N LEU A 34 0.63 -3.40 -16.82
CA LEU A 34 0.39 -4.76 -16.30
C LEU A 34 -1.10 -5.08 -16.23
N LEU A 35 -1.94 -4.17 -15.72
CA LEU A 35 -3.39 -4.39 -15.64
C LEU A 35 -4.01 -4.57 -17.03
N GLN A 36 -3.58 -3.77 -18.02
CA GLN A 36 -4.03 -3.92 -19.40
C GLN A 36 -3.62 -5.26 -20.00
N LYS A 37 -2.41 -5.73 -19.71
CA LYS A 37 -1.95 -7.06 -20.13
C LYS A 37 -2.83 -8.16 -19.52
N LEU A 38 -3.09 -8.10 -18.21
CA LEU A 38 -3.92 -9.08 -17.52
C LEU A 38 -5.37 -9.08 -18.03
N GLU A 39 -5.92 -7.91 -18.35
CA GLU A 39 -7.25 -7.79 -18.95
C GLU A 39 -7.28 -8.40 -20.36
N LYS A 40 -6.26 -8.13 -21.18
CA LYS A 40 -6.12 -8.71 -22.52
C LYS A 40 -5.99 -10.24 -22.48
N ASP A 41 -5.24 -10.75 -21.51
CA ASP A 41 -5.05 -12.18 -21.26
C ASP A 41 -6.28 -12.82 -20.60
N LYS A 42 -7.35 -12.04 -20.33
CA LYS A 42 -8.59 -12.45 -19.65
C LYS A 42 -8.37 -13.05 -18.25
N ALA A 43 -7.24 -12.73 -17.63
CA ALA A 43 -6.93 -13.12 -16.25
C ALA A 43 -7.74 -12.29 -15.24
N ILE A 44 -8.14 -11.08 -15.62
CA ILE A 44 -9.05 -10.21 -14.86
C ILE A 44 -10.18 -9.71 -15.77
N ASP A 45 -11.34 -9.44 -15.20
CA ASP A 45 -12.46 -8.82 -15.90
C ASP A 45 -12.39 -7.27 -15.88
N ARG A 46 -13.22 -6.62 -16.70
CA ARG A 46 -13.28 -5.16 -16.79
C ARG A 46 -13.61 -4.50 -15.43
N PRO A 47 -14.58 -5.00 -14.64
CA PRO A 47 -14.82 -4.50 -13.29
C PRO A 47 -13.61 -4.62 -12.35
N GLN A 48 -12.91 -5.75 -12.35
CA GLN A 48 -11.71 -5.96 -11.55
C GLN A 48 -10.59 -5.02 -11.98
N TYR A 49 -10.41 -4.78 -13.28
CA TYR A 49 -9.47 -3.78 -13.79
C TYR A 49 -9.70 -2.41 -13.13
N TYR A 50 -10.95 -1.92 -13.10
CA TYR A 50 -11.27 -0.64 -12.47
C TYR A 50 -11.09 -0.66 -10.96
N ARG A 51 -11.38 -1.79 -10.31
CA ARG A 51 -11.17 -1.95 -8.86
C ARG A 51 -9.69 -1.96 -8.48
N LEU A 52 -8.84 -2.51 -9.35
CA LEU A 52 -7.39 -2.59 -9.14
C LEU A 52 -6.65 -1.35 -9.66
N TYR A 53 -7.34 -0.45 -10.36
CA TYR A 53 -6.73 0.72 -10.97
C TYR A 53 -5.97 1.56 -9.93
N PRO A 54 -4.75 2.03 -10.26
CA PRO A 54 -3.89 2.71 -9.29
C PRO A 54 -4.50 4.03 -8.83
N GLY A 55 -4.36 4.32 -7.53
CA GLY A 55 -4.68 5.62 -6.96
C GLY A 55 -3.66 6.70 -7.38
N GLU A 56 -3.91 7.94 -6.94
CA GLU A 56 -3.12 9.11 -7.35
C GLU A 56 -2.29 9.73 -6.22
N THR A 57 -2.43 9.21 -5.01
CA THR A 57 -1.78 9.80 -3.83
C THR A 57 -0.33 9.35 -3.71
N ILE A 58 0.59 10.31 -3.52
CA ILE A 58 1.98 10.00 -3.20
C ILE A 58 2.05 9.52 -1.74
N PRO A 59 2.74 8.41 -1.43
CA PRO A 59 2.92 7.95 -0.07
C PRO A 59 3.51 9.04 0.83
N CYS A 60 2.97 9.17 2.04
CA CYS A 60 3.39 10.18 3.00
C CYS A 60 4.23 9.55 4.11
N ILE A 61 5.35 10.18 4.46
CA ILE A 61 6.18 9.80 5.62
C ILE A 61 5.88 10.72 6.80
N TYR A 62 5.67 10.14 7.97
CA TYR A 62 5.50 10.89 9.22
C TYR A 62 6.13 10.13 10.40
N GLY A 63 6.43 10.85 11.47
CA GLY A 63 7.01 10.29 12.68
C GLY A 63 5.98 10.11 13.79
N LEU A 64 5.94 8.93 14.40
CA LEU A 64 5.21 8.71 15.67
C LEU A 64 6.17 8.74 16.86
N PRO A 65 5.92 9.54 17.91
CA PRO A 65 6.81 9.62 19.06
C PRO A 65 6.86 8.31 19.85
N LYS A 66 8.06 7.79 20.11
CA LYS A 66 8.27 6.69 21.06
C LYS A 66 8.33 7.26 22.48
N ILE A 67 7.16 7.56 23.06
CA ILE A 67 7.01 8.22 24.39
C ILE A 67 7.66 7.47 25.57
N HIS A 68 7.96 6.19 25.40
CA HIS A 68 8.58 5.35 26.42
C HIS A 68 10.12 5.32 26.36
N LYS A 69 10.75 6.06 25.44
CA LYS A 69 12.21 6.12 25.29
C LYS A 69 12.72 7.52 25.66
N PRO A 70 13.88 7.63 26.33
CA PRO A 70 14.48 8.92 26.63
C PRO A 70 14.76 9.68 25.33
N GLY A 71 14.52 10.99 25.32
CA GLY A 71 14.63 11.83 24.13
C GLY A 71 13.49 11.65 23.10
N THR A 72 12.48 10.83 23.40
CA THR A 72 11.26 10.60 22.58
C THR A 72 11.54 10.50 21.07
N PRO A 73 12.40 9.57 20.64
CA PRO A 73 12.73 9.42 19.22
C PRO A 73 11.48 9.08 18.39
N LEU A 74 11.41 9.60 17.17
CA LEU A 74 10.31 9.30 16.25
C LEU A 74 10.49 7.90 15.63
N ARG A 75 9.39 7.16 15.47
CA ARG A 75 9.27 5.99 14.60
C ARG A 75 8.78 6.49 13.24
N PRO A 76 9.59 6.41 12.16
CA PRO A 76 9.11 6.75 10.83
C PRO A 76 8.06 5.74 10.38
N ILE A 77 6.95 6.23 9.85
CA ILE A 77 5.85 5.45 9.28
C ILE A 77 5.60 5.98 7.86
N VAL A 78 5.47 5.06 6.91
CA VAL A 78 5.06 5.36 5.53
C VAL A 78 3.60 4.99 5.35
N SER A 79 2.73 5.98 5.17
CA SER A 79 1.35 5.75 4.74
C SER A 79 1.28 5.64 3.24
N SER A 80 0.85 4.47 2.76
CA SER A 80 0.64 4.18 1.34
C SER A 80 -0.85 4.17 0.95
N ILE A 81 -1.71 4.79 1.77
CA ILE A 81 -3.15 4.86 1.52
C ILE A 81 -3.41 5.56 0.18
N ASN A 82 -4.25 4.95 -0.65
CA ASN A 82 -4.61 5.47 -1.98
C ASN A 82 -3.42 5.71 -2.93
N SER A 83 -2.28 5.07 -2.65
CA SER A 83 -1.12 5.09 -3.53
C SER A 83 -1.28 4.16 -4.73
N VAL A 84 -0.31 4.21 -5.63
CA VAL A 84 -0.28 3.46 -6.89
C VAL A 84 -0.54 1.96 -6.69
N THR A 85 -0.05 1.36 -5.61
CA THR A 85 -0.18 -0.09 -5.36
C THR A 85 -1.28 -0.44 -4.35
N TYR A 86 -1.95 0.55 -3.76
CA TYR A 86 -2.86 0.33 -2.62
C TYR A 86 -3.98 -0.68 -2.91
N ASN A 87 -4.70 -0.51 -4.03
CA ASN A 87 -5.82 -1.36 -4.39
C ASN A 87 -5.39 -2.80 -4.69
N ILE A 88 -4.20 -2.96 -5.30
CA ILE A 88 -3.61 -4.28 -5.59
C ILE A 88 -3.21 -4.97 -4.29
N SER A 89 -2.52 -4.27 -3.39
CA SER A 89 -2.15 -4.82 -2.08
C SER A 89 -3.37 -5.26 -1.29
N LYS A 90 -4.43 -4.44 -1.26
CA LYS A 90 -5.69 -4.78 -0.60
C LYS A 90 -6.36 -6.01 -1.19
N TYR A 91 -6.33 -6.14 -2.51
CA TYR A 91 -6.88 -7.29 -3.20
C TYR A 91 -6.13 -8.59 -2.84
N LEU A 92 -4.79 -8.55 -2.89
CA LEU A 92 -3.94 -9.71 -2.55
C LEU A 92 -4.10 -10.13 -1.08
N ASP A 93 -4.16 -9.17 -0.16
CA ASP A 93 -4.38 -9.42 1.26
C ASP A 93 -5.73 -10.11 1.49
N THR A 94 -6.78 -9.63 0.81
CA THR A 94 -8.12 -10.24 0.86
C THR A 94 -8.10 -11.67 0.31
N MET A 95 -7.41 -11.91 -0.81
CA MET A 95 -7.29 -13.27 -1.37
C MET A 95 -6.56 -14.22 -0.43
N THR A 96 -5.43 -13.78 0.12
CA THR A 96 -4.59 -14.57 1.02
C THR A 96 -5.37 -14.95 2.28
N TRP A 97 -6.09 -13.98 2.86
CA TRP A 97 -6.97 -14.23 4.00
C TRP A 97 -8.03 -15.29 3.69
N MET A 98 -8.69 -15.19 2.53
CA MET A 98 -9.71 -16.16 2.11
C MET A 98 -9.12 -17.56 1.93
N THR A 99 -7.92 -17.69 1.36
CA THR A 99 -7.28 -19.00 1.16
C THR A 99 -6.83 -19.64 2.48
N GLU A 100 -6.31 -18.85 3.41
CA GLU A 100 -5.83 -19.36 4.71
C GLU A 100 -6.98 -19.67 5.67
N ASN A 101 -8.09 -18.96 5.56
CA ASN A 101 -9.22 -19.07 6.50
C ASN A 101 -10.45 -19.77 5.90
N LEU A 102 -10.31 -20.41 4.73
CA LEU A 102 -11.41 -21.15 4.08
C LEU A 102 -12.01 -22.22 5.01
N HIS A 103 -11.16 -22.90 5.79
CA HIS A 103 -11.58 -23.90 6.79
C HIS A 103 -12.30 -23.32 8.03
N ARG A 104 -12.29 -21.98 8.21
CA ARG A 104 -12.95 -21.29 9.32
C ARG A 104 -14.26 -20.60 8.91
N LEU A 105 -14.65 -20.64 7.64
CA LEU A 105 -15.93 -20.09 7.21
C LEU A 105 -17.08 -21.01 7.65
N PRO A 106 -17.97 -20.57 8.57
CA PRO A 106 -19.13 -21.37 8.94
C PRO A 106 -20.09 -21.43 7.74
N GLY A 107 -20.16 -22.58 7.07
CA GLY A 107 -21.16 -22.82 6.01
C GLY A 107 -20.68 -23.56 4.75
N LEU A 108 -19.39 -23.88 4.61
CA LEU A 108 -18.89 -24.72 3.51
C LEU A 108 -18.36 -26.05 4.05
N TRP A 109 -19.27 -26.85 4.61
CA TRP A 109 -19.12 -28.29 4.60
C TRP A 109 -19.41 -28.76 3.16
N PHE A 110 -18.39 -28.72 2.29
CA PHE A 110 -18.43 -29.50 1.07
C PHE A 110 -18.48 -30.98 1.48
N GLY A 111 -19.69 -31.54 1.47
CA GLY A 111 -19.90 -32.97 1.58
C GLY A 111 -19.32 -33.65 0.34
N LEU A 112 -18.13 -34.23 0.48
CA LEU A 112 -17.72 -35.36 -0.33
C LEU A 112 -18.29 -36.64 0.32
N CYS A 113 -19.40 -37.11 -0.24
CA CYS A 113 -19.61 -38.55 -0.46
C CYS A 113 -19.44 -38.80 -1.96
#